data_AF-A0A1G8QD91-F1
#
_entry.id   AF-A0A1G8QD91-F1
#
_cell.length_a   1.000
_cell.length_b   1.000
_cell.length_c   1.000
_cell.angle_alpha   90.00
_cell.angle_beta   90.00
_cell.angle_gamma   90.00
#
_symmetry.space_group_name_H-M   'P 1'
#
loop_
_entity.id
_entity.type
_entity.pdbx_description
1 polymer ?
#
loop_
_entity_poly.entity_id
_entity_poly.type
_entity_poly.pdbx_seq_one_letter_code
_entity_poly.pdbx_strand_id
1 'polypeptide(L)'
;MREWHNEPASDLQKKKILSLMSRYPQYKLLVNLDVLKKGQAHSLISLLLEKNLSFLLEKRILAKDSSESIKERPKEKQIYRISEGDDLAAYSVFRNKVKGKLLQYELHGSDIVFQIIEVLGEIPADILNATDLKVEKL
;
A
#
# COMPACT_ATOMS: atom_id res chain seq x y z
N MET A 1 37.36 1.89 32.20
CA MET A 1 35.89 1.85 32.34
C MET A 1 35.33 1.01 31.20
N ARG A 2 34.52 -0.02 31.46
CA ARG A 2 33.77 -0.67 30.38
C ARG A 2 32.61 0.27 30.03
N GLU A 3 32.61 0.82 28.83
CA GLU A 3 31.51 1.65 28.37
C GLU A 3 30.26 0.78 28.30
N TRP A 4 29.26 1.09 29.13
CA TRP A 4 27.98 0.38 29.21
C TRP A 4 27.35 0.09 27.83
N HIS A 5 27.60 0.98 26.86
CA HIS A 5 27.17 0.86 25.47
C HIS A 5 27.71 -0.36 24.73
N ASN A 6 28.85 -0.92 25.15
CA ASN A 6 29.53 -2.05 24.51
C ASN A 6 29.15 -3.40 25.11
N GLU A 7 28.38 -3.43 26.20
CA GLU A 7 27.89 -4.67 26.79
C GLU A 7 26.81 -5.31 25.91
N PRO A 8 26.63 -6.63 25.96
CA PRO A 8 25.52 -7.30 25.29
C PRO A 8 24.17 -6.77 25.75
N ALA A 9 23.22 -6.66 24.81
CA ALA A 9 21.85 -6.25 25.09
C ALA A 9 21.20 -7.18 26.12
N SER A 10 20.52 -6.59 27.09
CA SER A 10 19.79 -7.33 28.11
C SER A 10 18.55 -8.01 27.53
N ASP A 11 18.11 -9.10 28.15
CA ASP A 11 16.89 -9.83 27.73
C ASP A 11 15.65 -8.93 27.77
N LEU A 12 15.59 -7.98 28.70
CA LEU A 12 14.50 -7.01 28.77
C LEU A 12 14.47 -6.10 27.53
N GLN A 13 15.63 -5.66 27.05
CA GLN A 13 15.74 -4.86 25.82
C GLN A 13 15.33 -5.68 24.59
N LYS A 14 15.80 -6.92 24.48
CA LYS A 14 15.41 -7.84 23.38
C LYS A 14 13.89 -8.05 23.36
N LYS A 15 13.28 -8.34 24.52
CA LYS A 15 11.82 -8.48 24.67
C LYS A 15 11.08 -7.20 24.28
N LYS A 16 11.60 -6.03 24.66
CA LYS A 16 11.00 -4.74 24.30
C LYS A 16 11.03 -4.49 22.80
N ILE A 17 12.15 -4.78 22.13
CA ILE A 17 12.27 -4.66 20.68
C ILE A 17 11.23 -5.55 19.98
N LEU A 18 11.13 -6.82 20.38
CA LEU A 18 10.14 -7.75 19.81
C LEU A 18 8.69 -7.28 20.03
N SER A 19 8.38 -6.80 21.23
CA SER A 19 7.05 -6.25 21.56
C SER A 19 6.72 -4.98 20.79
N LEU A 20 7.71 -4.14 20.48
CA LEU A 20 7.50 -2.97 19.62
C LEU A 20 7.32 -3.38 18.16
N MET A 21 8.12 -4.34 17.69
CA MET A 21 8.02 -4.91 16.34
C MET A 21 6.69 -5.62 16.08
N SER A 22 6.04 -6.21 17.10
CA SER A 22 4.73 -6.84 16.92
C SER A 22 3.63 -5.86 16.52
N ARG A 23 3.84 -4.54 16.68
CA ARG A 23 2.94 -3.48 16.18
C ARG A 23 3.11 -3.22 14.68
N TYR A 24 4.13 -3.82 14.09
CA TYR A 24 4.60 -3.58 12.73
C TYR A 24 4.78 -4.93 11.99
N PRO A 25 3.71 -5.74 11.84
CA PRO A 25 3.79 -7.08 11.24
C PRO A 25 4.34 -7.07 9.82
N GLN A 26 4.14 -5.98 9.09
CA GLN A 26 4.63 -5.78 7.73
C GLN A 26 6.14 -5.50 7.63
N TYR A 27 6.86 -5.46 8.76
CA TYR A 27 8.29 -5.23 8.82
C TYR A 27 9.01 -6.35 9.57
N LYS A 28 10.08 -6.84 8.97
CA LYS A 28 10.97 -7.86 9.53
C LYS A 28 12.25 -7.23 10.03
N LEU A 29 12.61 -7.54 11.27
CA LEU A 29 13.91 -7.17 11.83
C LEU A 29 15.01 -8.02 11.16
N LEU A 30 15.98 -7.36 10.53
CA LEU A 30 17.12 -8.02 9.88
C LEU A 30 18.30 -8.23 10.81
N VAL A 31 18.35 -7.47 11.91
CA VAL A 31 19.44 -7.54 12.89
C VAL A 31 19.24 -8.70 13.85
N ASN A 32 20.31 -9.44 14.11
CA ASN A 32 20.32 -10.49 15.14
C ASN A 32 20.33 -9.85 16.53
N LEU A 33 19.27 -10.11 17.31
CA LEU A 33 19.12 -9.61 18.68
C LEU A 33 20.20 -10.11 19.65
N ASP A 34 20.83 -11.25 19.37
CA ASP A 34 21.83 -11.85 20.26
C ASP A 34 23.21 -11.19 20.17
N VAL A 35 23.47 -10.49 19.07
CA VAL A 35 24.75 -9.79 18.83
C VAL A 35 24.64 -8.29 19.13
N LEU A 36 23.43 -7.80 19.42
CA LEU A 36 23.18 -6.39 19.70
C LEU A 36 23.85 -5.97 21.01
N LYS A 37 24.54 -4.82 20.97
CA LYS A 37 25.05 -4.16 22.17
C LYS A 37 23.96 -3.31 22.84
N LYS A 38 24.09 -3.02 24.14
CA LYS A 38 23.10 -2.21 24.90
C LYS A 38 22.84 -0.85 24.28
N GLY A 39 23.88 -0.16 23.80
CA GLY A 39 23.72 1.14 23.13
C GLY A 39 22.89 1.04 21.85
N GLN A 40 23.16 0.02 21.03
CA GLN A 40 22.42 -0.22 19.79
C GLN A 40 20.97 -0.64 20.06
N ALA A 41 20.75 -1.50 21.06
CA ALA A 41 19.41 -1.91 21.47
C ALA A 41 18.60 -0.72 22.02
N HIS A 42 19.23 0.17 22.80
CA HIS A 42 18.59 1.39 23.30
C HIS A 42 18.19 2.32 22.14
N SER A 43 19.11 2.61 21.21
CA SER A 43 18.80 3.43 20.04
C SER A 43 17.69 2.83 19.18
N LEU A 44 17.69 1.51 18.97
CA LEU A 44 16.64 0.83 18.21
C LEU A 44 15.27 0.94 18.89
N ILE A 45 15.21 0.80 20.22
CA ILE A 45 13.98 0.97 20.98
C ILE A 45 13.44 2.40 20.84
N SER A 46 14.31 3.41 20.98
CA SER A 46 13.91 4.82 20.83
C SER A 46 13.37 5.10 19.43
N LEU A 47 14.06 4.64 18.38
CA LEU A 47 13.61 4.81 16.99
C LEU A 47 12.26 4.13 16.71
N LEU A 48 12.02 2.95 17.30
CA LEU A 48 10.74 2.25 17.19
C LEU A 48 9.61 2.97 17.95
N LEU A 49 9.90 3.58 19.10
CA LEU A 49 8.94 4.36 19.87
C LEU A 49 8.56 5.67 19.16
N GLU A 50 9.54 6.34 18.55
CA GLU A 50 9.35 7.56 17.75
C GLU A 50 8.70 7.29 16.38
N LYS A 51 8.39 6.03 16.06
CA LYS A 51 7.81 5.60 14.77
C LYS A 51 8.66 5.96 13.56
N ASN A 52 9.98 6.08 13.73
CA ASN A 52 10.89 6.47 12.65
C ASN A 52 11.31 5.27 11.77
N LEU A 53 10.31 4.64 11.16
CA LEU A 53 10.48 3.41 10.37
C LEU A 53 11.29 3.65 9.08
N SER A 54 11.19 4.84 8.48
CA SER A 54 11.93 5.21 7.27
C SER A 54 13.45 5.16 7.48
N PHE A 55 13.92 5.67 8.62
CA PHE A 55 15.34 5.61 8.97
C PHE A 55 15.81 4.16 9.19
N LEU A 56 14.98 3.34 9.85
CA LEU A 56 15.29 1.93 10.09
C LEU A 56 15.34 1.10 8.80
N LEU A 57 14.55 1.46 7.78
CA LEU A 57 14.60 0.87 6.44
C LEU A 57 15.88 1.30 5.68
N GLU A 58 16.22 2.59 5.70
CA GLU A 58 17.43 3.11 5.05
C GLU A 58 18.69 2.44 5.60
N LYS A 59 18.77 2.26 6.91
CA LYS A 59 19.89 1.60 7.58
C LYS A 59 19.88 0.08 7.48
N ARG A 60 18.94 -0.51 6.73
CA ARG A 60 18.75 -1.97 6.59
C ARG A 60 18.63 -2.72 7.93
N ILE A 61 18.09 -2.03 8.94
CA ILE A 61 17.80 -2.63 10.25
C ILE A 61 16.45 -3.36 10.17
N LEU A 62 15.51 -2.76 9.44
CA LEU A 62 14.25 -3.38 9.04
C LEU A 62 14.26 -3.66 7.54
N ALA A 63 13.61 -4.75 7.15
CA ALA A 63 13.08 -4.92 5.81
C ALA A 63 11.56 -4.87 5.89
N LYS A 64 10.91 -4.36 4.85
CA LYS A 64 9.49 -4.65 4.67
C LYS A 64 9.39 -6.15 4.40
N ASP A 65 8.59 -6.87 5.18
CA ASP A 65 8.38 -8.29 4.93
C ASP A 65 7.58 -8.39 3.63
N SER A 66 8.26 -8.76 2.55
CA SER A 66 7.63 -8.96 1.24
C SER A 66 6.64 -10.15 1.24
N SER A 67 6.47 -10.85 2.37
CA SER A 67 5.49 -11.92 2.55
C SER A 67 4.09 -11.41 2.91
N GLU A 68 3.93 -10.10 3.20
CA GLU A 68 2.69 -9.37 2.97
C GLU A 68 2.82 -8.46 1.74
N SER A 69 3.41 -9.00 0.67
CA SER A 69 2.71 -8.91 -0.60
C SER A 69 1.36 -9.55 -0.35
N ILE A 70 0.36 -8.74 0.05
CA ILE A 70 -1.03 -9.03 -0.25
C ILE A 70 -0.98 -9.66 -1.64
N LYS A 71 -1.54 -10.86 -1.78
CA LYS A 71 -1.86 -11.45 -3.06
C LYS A 71 -2.85 -10.53 -3.79
N GLU A 72 -2.49 -9.30 -4.11
CA GLU A 72 -2.84 -8.78 -5.40
C GLU A 72 -1.96 -9.59 -6.34
N ARG A 73 -2.50 -10.76 -6.74
CA ARG A 73 -2.36 -11.20 -8.13
C ARG A 73 -2.33 -9.90 -8.94
N PRO A 74 -1.34 -9.66 -9.83
CA PRO A 74 -1.37 -8.46 -10.65
C PRO A 74 -2.80 -8.39 -11.20
N LYS A 75 -3.61 -7.47 -10.66
CA LYS A 75 -4.99 -7.36 -11.09
C LYS A 75 -4.81 -6.90 -12.50
N GLU A 76 -5.04 -7.80 -13.43
CA GLU A 76 -4.87 -7.50 -14.84
C GLU A 76 -5.61 -6.20 -15.08
N LYS A 77 -4.86 -5.23 -15.59
CA LYS A 77 -5.42 -3.94 -15.96
C LYS A 77 -6.37 -4.23 -17.10
N GLN A 78 -7.65 -4.08 -16.82
CA GLN A 78 -8.69 -4.28 -17.82
C GLN A 78 -9.11 -2.91 -18.32
N ILE A 79 -9.21 -2.80 -19.64
CA ILE A 79 -9.63 -1.59 -20.30
C ILE A 79 -11.12 -1.74 -20.60
N TYR A 80 -11.88 -0.71 -20.22
CA TYR A 80 -13.31 -0.66 -20.48
C TYR A 80 -13.63 0.62 -21.23
N ARG A 81 -14.49 0.50 -22.23
CA ARG A 81 -15.17 1.61 -22.88
C ARG A 81 -16.52 1.81 -22.21
N ILE A 82 -16.79 3.05 -21.82
CA ILE A 82 -18.05 3.49 -21.23
C ILE A 82 -18.70 4.44 -22.21
N SER A 83 -19.97 4.21 -22.54
CA SER A 83 -20.77 5.06 -23.43
C SER A 83 -22.20 5.22 -22.89
N GLU A 84 -23.02 5.98 -23.62
CA GLU A 84 -24.47 6.14 -23.37
C GLU A 84 -24.83 6.85 -22.04
N GLY A 85 -23.88 7.56 -21.42
CA GLY A 85 -24.18 8.43 -20.29
C GLY A 85 -24.75 9.77 -20.72
N ASP A 86 -25.85 10.16 -20.10
CA ASP A 86 -26.56 11.43 -20.35
C ASP A 86 -25.78 12.68 -19.90
N ASP A 87 -24.87 12.55 -18.93
CA ASP A 87 -24.10 13.67 -18.37
C ASP A 87 -22.67 13.25 -17.97
N LEU A 88 -21.72 14.19 -18.09
CA LEU A 88 -20.32 14.10 -17.67
C LEU A 88 -20.17 13.73 -16.20
N ALA A 89 -21.14 14.11 -15.36
CA ALA A 89 -21.21 13.71 -13.96
C ALA A 89 -21.34 12.19 -13.81
N ALA A 90 -22.15 11.51 -14.63
CA ALA A 90 -22.37 10.07 -14.56
C ALA A 90 -21.07 9.29 -14.79
N TYR A 91 -20.31 9.67 -15.84
CA TYR A 91 -19.02 9.06 -16.13
C TYR A 91 -17.99 9.30 -15.02
N SER A 92 -17.97 10.50 -14.44
CA SER A 92 -17.05 10.84 -13.34
C SER A 92 -17.37 10.06 -12.06
N VAL A 93 -18.65 9.93 -11.71
CA VAL A 93 -19.12 9.13 -10.58
C VAL A 93 -18.76 7.66 -10.78
N PHE A 94 -19.03 7.12 -11.97
CA PHE A 94 -18.69 5.73 -12.29
C PHE A 94 -17.19 5.48 -12.18
N ARG A 95 -16.36 6.33 -12.79
CA ARG A 95 -14.89 6.23 -12.73
C ARG A 95 -14.38 6.24 -11.28
N ASN A 96 -14.94 7.10 -10.43
CA ASN A 96 -14.59 7.16 -9.01
C ASN A 96 -15.00 5.88 -8.26
N LYS A 97 -16.21 5.34 -8.53
CA LYS A 97 -16.69 4.08 -7.92
C LYS A 97 -15.78 2.89 -8.25
N VAL A 98 -15.37 2.76 -9.52
CA VAL A 98 -14.50 1.65 -9.95
C VAL A 98 -13.01 1.92 -9.75
N LYS A 99 -12.65 3.08 -9.17
CA LYS A 99 -11.27 3.58 -9.05
C LYS A 99 -10.52 3.51 -10.40
N GLY A 100 -11.23 3.82 -11.48
CA GLY A 100 -10.73 3.74 -12.84
C GLY A 100 -9.83 4.93 -13.17
N LYS A 101 -8.80 4.68 -13.96
CA LYS A 101 -7.95 5.72 -14.54
C LYS A 101 -8.47 6.07 -15.93
N LEU A 102 -8.76 7.35 -16.18
CA LEU A 102 -9.15 7.80 -17.52
C LEU A 102 -7.96 7.67 -18.48
N LEU A 103 -8.14 6.93 -19.58
CA LEU A 103 -7.16 6.79 -20.64
C LEU A 103 -7.48 7.72 -21.81
N GLN A 104 -8.75 7.73 -22.23
CA GLN A 104 -9.22 8.50 -23.38
C GLN A 104 -10.68 8.88 -23.16
N TYR A 105 -11.14 9.95 -23.79
CA TYR A 105 -12.54 10.30 -23.90
C TYR A 105 -12.80 11.02 -25.22
N GLU A 106 -14.02 10.96 -25.69
CA GLU A 106 -14.48 11.69 -26.87
C GLU A 106 -15.74 12.47 -26.55
N LEU A 107 -15.75 13.74 -26.94
CA LEU A 107 -16.87 14.66 -26.77
C LEU A 107 -17.37 15.09 -28.15
N HIS A 108 -18.69 15.20 -28.30
CA HIS A 108 -19.32 15.78 -29.48
C HIS A 108 -20.13 17.00 -29.03
N GLY A 109 -19.53 18.19 -29.11
CA GLY A 109 -20.10 19.39 -28.53
C GLY A 109 -20.04 19.36 -27.00
N SER A 110 -21.21 19.39 -26.34
CA SER A 110 -21.31 19.28 -24.87
C SER A 110 -21.56 17.84 -24.40
N ASP A 111 -21.81 16.92 -25.32
CA ASP A 111 -22.18 15.54 -25.00
C ASP A 111 -20.95 14.63 -25.01
N ILE A 112 -20.89 13.71 -24.04
CA ILE A 112 -19.84 12.68 -24.03
C ILE A 112 -20.27 11.54 -24.95
N VAL A 113 -19.47 11.25 -25.96
CA VAL A 113 -19.66 10.09 -26.83
C VAL A 113 -19.18 8.81 -26.13
N PHE A 114 -17.99 8.85 -25.54
CA PHE A 114 -17.48 7.75 -24.70
C PHE A 114 -16.32 8.17 -23.79
N GLN A 115 -16.03 7.34 -22.79
CA GLN A 115 -14.80 7.34 -22.00
C GLN A 115 -14.17 5.95 -21.98
N ILE A 116 -12.85 5.88 -22.17
CA ILE A 116 -12.06 4.66 -21.98
C ILE A 116 -11.34 4.78 -20.63
N ILE A 117 -11.57 3.81 -19.77
CA ILE A 117 -10.95 3.74 -18.44
C ILE A 117 -10.15 2.44 -18.27
N GLU A 118 -9.07 2.53 -17.51
CA GLU A 118 -8.30 1.40 -17.01
C GLU A 118 -8.74 1.11 -15.57
N VAL A 119 -9.18 -0.12 -15.30
CA VAL A 119 -9.56 -0.58 -13.96
C VAL A 119 -8.64 -1.69 -13.52
N LEU A 120 -8.26 -1.68 -12.23
CA LEU A 120 -7.50 -2.76 -11.62
C LEU A 120 -8.45 -3.90 -11.26
N GLY A 121 -8.53 -4.89 -12.14
CA GLY A 121 -9.40 -6.07 -11.99
C GLY A 121 -10.75 -5.89 -12.67
N GLU A 122 -11.62 -6.88 -12.48
CA GLU A 122 -12.96 -6.90 -13.07
C GLU A 122 -13.93 -5.99 -12.33
N ILE A 123 -14.80 -5.29 -13.07
CA ILE A 123 -15.83 -4.43 -12.49
C ILE A 123 -16.95 -5.33 -11.90
N PRO A 124 -17.29 -5.19 -10.61
CA PRO A 124 -18.39 -5.96 -10.00
C PRO A 124 -19.71 -5.75 -10.72
N ALA A 125 -20.48 -6.83 -10.90
CA ALA A 125 -21.80 -6.80 -11.54
C ALA A 125 -22.77 -5.83 -10.85
N ASP A 126 -22.65 -5.65 -9.52
CA ASP A 126 -23.45 -4.68 -8.76
C ASP A 126 -23.24 -3.24 -9.23
N ILE A 127 -22.02 -2.89 -9.65
CA ILE A 127 -21.70 -1.53 -10.15
C ILE A 127 -22.19 -1.37 -11.59
N LEU A 128 -22.08 -2.42 -12.41
CA LEU A 128 -22.58 -2.44 -13.79
C LEU A 128 -24.11 -2.33 -13.85
N ASN A 129 -24.83 -3.00 -12.95
CA ASN A 129 -26.29 -2.96 -12.90
C ASN A 129 -26.84 -1.69 -12.25
N ALA A 130 -26.05 -1.00 -11.44
CA ALA A 130 -26.45 0.22 -10.73
C ALA A 130 -26.17 1.51 -11.53
N THR A 131 -25.72 1.39 -12.77
CA THR A 131 -25.42 2.53 -13.63
C THR A 131 -26.20 2.39 -14.93
N ASP A 132 -26.73 3.51 -15.43
CA ASP A 132 -27.38 3.56 -16.76
C ASP A 132 -26.35 3.64 -17.91
N LEU A 133 -25.06 3.37 -17.61
CA LEU A 133 -23.96 3.48 -18.55
C LEU A 133 -23.73 2.14 -19.23
N LYS A 134 -23.52 2.16 -20.54
CA LYS A 134 -23.07 0.98 -21.27
C LYS A 134 -21.56 0.81 -21.09
N VAL A 135 -21.15 -0.33 -20.54
CA VAL A 135 -19.74 -0.64 -20.26
C VAL A 135 -19.32 -1.87 -21.07
N GLU A 136 -18.40 -1.69 -21.99
CA GLU A 136 -17.86 -2.73 -22.87
C GLU A 136 -16.37 -2.97 -22.55
N LYS A 137 -15.94 -4.23 -22.47
CA LYS A 137 -14.53 -4.59 -22.26
C LYS A 137 -13.79 -4.56 -23.59
N LEU A 138 -12.60 -3.92 -23.63
CA LEU A 138 -11.71 -3.85 -24.78
C LEU A 138 -10.57 -4.88 -24.71
#